data_AF-D9PX92-F1
#
_entry.id   AF-D9PX92-F1
#
_cell.length_a   1.000
_cell.length_b   1.000
_cell.length_c   1.000
_cell.angle_alpha   90.00
_cell.angle_beta   90.00
_cell.angle_gamma   90.00
#
_symmetry.space_group_name_H-M   'P 1'
#
loop_
_entity.id
_entity.type
_entity.pdbx_description
1 polymer ?
#
loop_
_entity_poly.entity_id
_entity_poly.type
_entity_poly.pdbx_seq_one_letter_code
_entity_poly.pdbx_strand_id
1 'polypeptide(L)'
;MKTIEEINQKIRDGDAVVVTAAEMTAIVAETGPEAAAREVDVVTTGTFGAMCSSGAFLNFGHSDPPIKMSKTYLNGVEAYSGLAAVDAYIGATQPNRDPEIGLSYGGSHVIEDLIRGKEIELVAEAYGTDCYPLKSVETLISLDTINQAVMVNPRNCYQNYAVAVNSTQETLYTYMGTLLPNYGNVTYSSAGELSPLLNDPYFQTIGVGTKIFLCGSEGYIIGEGTQHSTDVDRKNGVPVSAAGTLMVRGDMKEMDPQYVRGATMPRYGPTLYVGAGIPIPVLNEDIAAATGISDEEIVCRVIDYGVPRRSRPVIMETNYKELKSGKIEINGVEVPTSPLSSLKKATEIAVELKSWIEGGDFLLTEPLKPLPSRGHSTKPLEIRRPSIMVRELESKPVIITHEDDDLREVARKMVDNNINHIPVVDSQGILRGIVTSWDIADAVARGKKSLKDVMTRRVIVARENEPVDVVARRIDKYNISGLPIVDEENRVKGIITAEDISRLIGKLENRGESI
;
A
#
# COMPACT_ATOMS: atom_id res chain seq x y z
N MET A 1 -37.89 -1.56 -13.11
CA MET A 1 -36.43 -1.59 -12.91
C MET A 1 -35.83 -1.19 -14.25
N LYS A 2 -35.00 -0.15 -14.30
CA LYS A 2 -34.38 0.29 -15.57
C LYS A 2 -33.41 -0.78 -16.05
N THR A 3 -33.20 -0.89 -17.34
CA THR A 3 -32.17 -1.76 -17.95
C THR A 3 -31.02 -0.93 -18.52
N ILE A 4 -29.85 -1.56 -18.67
CA ILE A 4 -28.70 -0.90 -19.30
C ILE A 4 -29.01 -0.57 -20.77
N GLU A 5 -29.79 -1.40 -21.46
CA GLU A 5 -30.22 -1.14 -22.83
C GLU A 5 -31.10 0.11 -22.95
N GLU A 6 -32.08 0.28 -22.07
CA GLU A 6 -32.91 1.50 -22.00
C GLU A 6 -32.06 2.73 -21.70
N ILE A 7 -31.12 2.65 -20.75
CA ILE A 7 -30.21 3.76 -20.43
C ILE A 7 -29.33 4.11 -21.63
N ASN A 8 -28.77 3.11 -22.31
CA ASN A 8 -27.97 3.33 -23.53
C ASN A 8 -28.80 3.94 -24.66
N GLN A 9 -30.10 3.63 -24.75
CA GLN A 9 -30.98 4.30 -25.70
C GLN A 9 -31.13 5.78 -25.35
N LYS A 10 -31.39 6.12 -24.08
CA LYS A 10 -31.42 7.52 -23.62
C LYS A 10 -30.11 8.26 -23.87
N ILE A 11 -28.96 7.59 -23.69
CA ILE A 11 -27.64 8.18 -23.98
C ILE A 11 -27.53 8.56 -25.47
N ARG A 12 -27.93 7.64 -26.37
CA ARG A 12 -27.91 7.92 -27.82
C ARG A 12 -28.88 9.04 -28.23
N ASP A 13 -30.01 9.14 -27.53
CA ASP A 13 -31.03 10.15 -27.79
C ASP A 13 -30.69 11.51 -27.15
N GLY A 14 -29.70 11.57 -26.27
CA GLY A 14 -29.31 12.79 -25.53
C GLY A 14 -30.21 13.12 -24.34
N ASP A 15 -31.02 12.16 -23.89
CA ASP A 15 -32.03 12.31 -22.83
C ASP A 15 -31.61 11.68 -21.49
N ALA A 16 -30.40 11.11 -21.41
CA ALA A 16 -29.91 10.48 -20.20
C ALA A 16 -29.56 11.50 -19.11
N VAL A 17 -30.02 11.25 -17.88
CA VAL A 17 -29.67 12.05 -16.70
C VAL A 17 -28.43 11.44 -16.07
N VAL A 18 -27.29 12.11 -16.27
CA VAL A 18 -25.99 11.68 -15.76
C VAL A 18 -25.54 12.64 -14.66
N VAL A 19 -25.16 12.07 -13.51
CA VAL A 19 -24.65 12.85 -12.38
C VAL A 19 -23.33 12.25 -11.89
N THR A 20 -22.54 13.03 -11.17
CA THR A 20 -21.38 12.52 -10.42
C THR A 20 -21.85 11.93 -9.08
N ALA A 21 -21.05 11.05 -8.47
CA ALA A 21 -21.40 10.51 -7.15
C ALA A 21 -21.59 11.60 -6.09
N ALA A 22 -20.81 12.68 -6.14
CA ALA A 22 -20.98 13.83 -5.23
C ALA A 22 -22.34 14.55 -5.45
N GLU A 23 -22.78 14.72 -6.70
CA GLU A 23 -24.12 15.24 -7.01
C GLU A 23 -25.21 14.27 -6.54
N MET A 24 -25.00 12.96 -6.72
CA MET A 24 -25.94 11.92 -6.30
C MET A 24 -26.16 11.90 -4.79
N THR A 25 -25.11 12.06 -3.98
CA THR A 25 -25.21 12.19 -2.52
C THR A 25 -26.17 13.32 -2.12
N ALA A 26 -26.08 14.48 -2.78
CA ALA A 26 -26.99 15.61 -2.52
C ALA A 26 -28.44 15.30 -2.94
N ILE A 27 -28.63 14.70 -4.12
CA ILE A 27 -29.95 14.31 -4.63
C ILE A 27 -30.64 13.31 -3.70
N VAL A 28 -29.93 12.27 -3.28
CA VAL A 28 -30.50 11.26 -2.36
C VAL A 28 -30.84 11.87 -1.00
N ALA A 29 -30.02 12.79 -0.50
CA ALA A 29 -30.32 13.50 0.75
C ALA A 29 -31.56 14.40 0.65
N GLU A 30 -31.82 15.01 -0.51
CA GLU A 30 -32.97 15.90 -0.73
C GLU A 30 -34.26 15.14 -1.05
N THR A 31 -34.21 14.20 -1.99
CA THR A 31 -35.41 13.56 -2.56
C THR A 31 -35.63 12.11 -2.10
N GLY A 32 -34.62 11.50 -1.47
CA GLY A 32 -34.61 10.08 -1.12
C GLY A 32 -34.23 9.16 -2.29
N PRO A 33 -33.84 7.91 -2.00
CA PRO A 33 -33.30 6.97 -3.00
C PRO A 33 -34.34 6.50 -4.03
N GLU A 34 -35.62 6.36 -3.66
CA GLU A 34 -36.68 5.94 -4.58
C GLU A 34 -36.93 6.98 -5.68
N ALA A 35 -36.98 8.27 -5.31
CA ALA A 35 -37.13 9.37 -6.27
C ALA A 35 -35.88 9.48 -7.15
N ALA A 36 -34.68 9.47 -6.54
CA ALA A 36 -33.42 9.51 -7.27
C ALA A 36 -33.29 8.37 -8.29
N ALA A 37 -33.70 7.15 -7.95
CA ALA A 37 -33.68 6.01 -8.87
C ALA A 37 -34.59 6.17 -10.10
N ARG A 38 -35.67 6.95 -9.99
CA ARG A 38 -36.56 7.26 -11.13
C ARG A 38 -35.94 8.30 -12.05
N GLU A 39 -35.31 9.32 -11.48
CA GLU A 39 -34.81 10.48 -12.23
C GLU A 39 -33.42 10.26 -12.82
N VAL A 40 -32.47 9.74 -12.04
CA VAL A 40 -31.08 9.56 -12.45
C VAL A 40 -30.92 8.25 -13.22
N ASP A 41 -30.18 8.27 -14.33
CA ASP A 41 -29.88 7.08 -15.11
C ASP A 41 -28.47 6.54 -14.83
N VAL A 42 -27.49 7.43 -14.67
CA VAL A 42 -26.08 7.03 -14.49
C VAL A 42 -25.42 7.90 -13.43
N VAL A 43 -24.69 7.26 -12.52
CA VAL A 43 -23.79 7.91 -11.57
C VAL A 43 -22.35 7.66 -11.99
N THR A 44 -21.59 8.72 -12.20
CA THR A 44 -20.17 8.65 -12.56
C THR A 44 -19.30 8.79 -11.33
N THR A 45 -18.29 7.92 -11.26
CA THR A 45 -17.34 7.85 -10.14
C THR A 45 -15.93 8.12 -10.64
N GLY A 46 -15.01 8.43 -9.73
CA GLY A 46 -13.65 8.75 -10.09
C GLY A 46 -12.67 8.52 -8.93
N THR A 47 -11.47 8.04 -9.27
CA THR A 47 -10.35 7.95 -8.35
C THR A 47 -9.05 8.22 -9.08
N PHE A 48 -8.11 8.87 -8.40
CA PHE A 48 -6.75 9.06 -8.85
C PHE A 48 -5.80 8.88 -7.66
N GLY A 49 -5.23 7.69 -7.53
CA GLY A 49 -4.44 7.32 -6.36
C GLY A 49 -3.26 6.44 -6.72
N ALA A 50 -2.36 6.26 -5.77
CA ALA A 50 -1.19 5.40 -5.93
C ALA A 50 -1.63 3.92 -6.01
N MET A 51 -1.59 3.37 -7.22
CA MET A 51 -1.95 1.98 -7.52
C MET A 51 -0.70 1.20 -7.91
N CYS A 52 0.08 0.83 -6.89
CA CYS A 52 1.35 0.11 -7.06
C CYS A 52 1.22 -1.17 -7.90
N SER A 53 0.04 -1.82 -7.85
CA SER A 53 -0.24 -3.07 -8.57
C SER A 53 -0.71 -2.82 -10.00
N SER A 54 0.09 -2.06 -10.73
CA SER A 54 -0.10 -1.73 -12.14
C SER A 54 1.12 -2.11 -12.96
N GLY A 55 0.92 -2.30 -14.26
CA GLY A 55 1.98 -2.69 -15.17
C GLY A 55 1.46 -2.91 -16.59
N ALA A 56 2.35 -3.25 -17.51
CA ALA A 56 2.01 -3.36 -18.92
C ALA A 56 2.72 -4.52 -19.60
N PHE A 57 1.99 -5.20 -20.48
CA PHE A 57 2.56 -6.08 -21.49
C PHE A 57 2.99 -5.26 -22.70
N LEU A 58 4.24 -5.45 -23.11
CA LEU A 58 4.86 -4.77 -24.24
C LEU A 58 5.32 -5.81 -25.27
N ASN A 59 5.01 -5.56 -26.54
CA ASN A 59 5.55 -6.34 -27.65
C ASN A 59 6.41 -5.43 -28.53
N PHE A 60 7.71 -5.69 -28.57
CA PHE A 60 8.68 -4.81 -29.22
C PHE A 60 8.82 -5.04 -30.73
N GLY A 61 8.26 -6.13 -31.25
CA GLY A 61 8.54 -6.60 -32.60
C GLY A 61 9.91 -7.28 -32.73
N HIS A 62 10.08 -8.09 -33.77
CA HIS A 62 11.37 -8.72 -34.03
C HIS A 62 12.36 -7.76 -34.69
N SER A 63 13.59 -7.80 -34.21
CA SER A 63 14.77 -7.30 -34.91
C SER A 63 15.09 -8.16 -36.14
N ASP A 64 15.94 -7.65 -37.03
CA ASP A 64 16.59 -8.44 -38.07
C ASP A 64 18.12 -8.35 -37.88
N PRO A 65 18.82 -9.44 -37.56
CA PRO A 65 18.30 -10.80 -37.35
C PRO A 65 17.42 -10.93 -36.09
N PRO A 66 16.54 -11.95 -36.01
CA PRO A 66 15.57 -12.08 -34.94
C PRO A 66 16.21 -12.43 -33.59
N ILE A 67 15.60 -11.93 -32.51
CA ILE A 67 16.02 -12.12 -31.12
C ILE A 67 14.93 -12.83 -30.29
N LYS A 68 15.37 -13.63 -29.31
CA LYS A 68 14.53 -14.18 -28.25
C LYS A 68 14.98 -13.61 -26.90
N MET A 69 14.40 -12.48 -26.53
CA MET A 69 14.73 -11.73 -25.32
C MET A 69 14.53 -12.60 -24.08
N SER A 70 15.60 -12.75 -23.31
CA SER A 70 15.62 -13.52 -22.05
C SER A 70 15.77 -12.61 -20.82
N LYS A 71 16.35 -11.42 -21.02
CA LYS A 71 16.32 -10.30 -20.07
C LYS A 71 16.13 -9.03 -20.87
N THR A 72 15.26 -8.16 -20.38
CA THR A 72 14.93 -6.89 -21.04
C THR A 72 14.97 -5.77 -20.01
N TYR A 73 15.53 -4.63 -20.40
CA TYR A 73 15.62 -3.43 -19.60
C TYR A 73 15.15 -2.23 -20.40
N LEU A 74 14.33 -1.40 -19.77
CA LEU A 74 13.77 -0.17 -20.32
C LEU A 74 14.28 1.01 -19.48
N ASN A 75 15.17 1.84 -20.04
CA ASN A 75 15.91 2.86 -19.27
C ASN A 75 16.54 2.31 -17.98
N GLY A 76 17.12 1.10 -18.05
CA GLY A 76 17.70 0.41 -16.89
C GLY A 76 16.70 -0.25 -15.92
N VAL A 77 15.39 -0.15 -16.16
CA VAL A 77 14.36 -0.84 -15.38
C VAL A 77 14.05 -2.21 -16.00
N GLU A 78 14.12 -3.27 -15.21
CA GLU A 78 13.83 -4.63 -15.70
C GLU A 78 12.37 -4.78 -16.15
N ALA A 79 12.16 -5.27 -17.37
CA ALA A 79 10.88 -5.76 -17.86
C ALA A 79 10.95 -7.30 -17.95
N TYR A 80 10.04 -7.96 -17.24
CA TYR A 80 10.01 -9.42 -17.08
C TYR A 80 9.77 -10.09 -18.43
N SER A 81 10.84 -10.68 -18.96
CA SER A 81 10.84 -11.49 -20.19
C SER A 81 10.30 -12.90 -19.94
N GLY A 82 10.43 -13.81 -20.92
CA GLY A 82 10.04 -15.22 -20.77
C GLY A 82 8.56 -15.51 -21.06
N LEU A 83 7.81 -14.51 -21.54
CA LEU A 83 6.45 -14.67 -22.05
C LEU A 83 6.45 -15.25 -23.47
N ALA A 84 7.26 -14.65 -24.35
CA ALA A 84 7.54 -15.09 -25.71
C ALA A 84 8.86 -14.44 -26.17
N ALA A 85 9.13 -14.36 -27.48
CA ALA A 85 10.44 -13.96 -27.98
C ALA A 85 10.74 -12.46 -27.86
N VAL A 86 9.73 -11.60 -27.97
CA VAL A 86 9.87 -10.12 -27.97
C VAL A 86 8.81 -9.47 -27.10
N ASP A 87 8.36 -10.20 -26.09
CA ASP A 87 7.29 -9.82 -25.18
C ASP A 87 7.86 -9.71 -23.76
N ALA A 88 7.53 -8.62 -23.08
CA ALA A 88 7.90 -8.42 -21.68
C ALA A 88 6.75 -7.77 -20.89
N TYR A 89 6.74 -8.01 -19.58
CA TYR A 89 5.86 -7.31 -18.66
C TYR A 89 6.67 -6.34 -17.80
N ILE A 90 6.33 -5.05 -17.80
CA ILE A 90 6.94 -4.06 -16.89
C ILE A 90 5.99 -3.78 -15.72
N GLY A 91 6.47 -4.00 -14.50
CA GLY A 91 5.72 -3.69 -13.28
C GLY A 91 6.02 -2.28 -12.77
N ALA A 92 5.00 -1.53 -12.35
CA ALA A 92 5.14 -0.14 -11.89
C ALA A 92 6.11 0.02 -10.72
N THR A 93 6.24 -0.99 -9.85
CA THR A 93 7.11 -0.95 -8.66
C THR A 93 8.53 -1.45 -8.93
N GLN A 94 8.87 -1.81 -10.17
CA GLN A 94 10.22 -2.28 -10.46
C GLN A 94 11.23 -1.12 -10.31
N PRO A 95 12.27 -1.26 -9.47
CA PRO A 95 13.30 -0.24 -9.34
C PRO A 95 14.25 -0.21 -10.54
N ASN A 96 15.01 0.88 -10.68
CA ASN A 96 16.13 0.90 -11.62
C ASN A 96 17.26 -0.02 -11.12
N ARG A 97 17.92 -0.71 -12.05
CA ARG A 97 19.09 -1.56 -11.74
C ARG A 97 20.34 -0.74 -11.39
N ASP A 98 20.43 0.48 -11.88
CA ASP A 98 21.53 1.39 -11.55
C ASP A 98 21.39 1.83 -10.09
N PRO A 99 22.35 1.51 -9.18
CA PRO A 99 22.27 1.90 -7.78
C PRO A 99 22.27 3.41 -7.53
N GLU A 100 22.83 4.22 -8.44
CA GLU A 100 22.83 5.69 -8.32
C GLU A 100 21.44 6.28 -8.58
N ILE A 101 20.66 5.66 -9.46
CA ILE A 101 19.26 6.01 -9.71
C ILE A 101 18.34 5.34 -8.69
N GLY A 102 18.52 4.03 -8.49
CA GLY A 102 17.83 3.20 -7.51
C GLY A 102 16.31 3.34 -7.56
N LEU A 103 15.75 3.92 -6.49
CA LEU A 103 14.30 4.09 -6.32
C LEU A 103 13.73 5.35 -6.97
N SER A 104 14.58 6.29 -7.43
CA SER A 104 14.15 7.61 -7.90
C SER A 104 13.45 7.57 -9.26
N TYR A 105 13.78 6.56 -10.08
CA TYR A 105 13.15 6.24 -11.36
C TYR A 105 12.93 4.73 -11.41
N GLY A 106 11.82 4.29 -12.01
CA GLY A 106 11.42 2.89 -11.99
C GLY A 106 10.30 2.60 -12.99
N GLY A 107 9.68 1.43 -12.90
CA GLY A 107 8.70 0.99 -13.91
C GLY A 107 7.52 1.93 -14.08
N SER A 108 7.06 2.57 -13.02
CA SER A 108 6.00 3.59 -13.10
C SER A 108 6.39 4.80 -13.95
N HIS A 109 7.67 5.21 -13.89
CA HIS A 109 8.19 6.33 -14.65
C HIS A 109 8.39 5.95 -16.13
N VAL A 110 8.85 4.73 -16.41
CA VAL A 110 8.91 4.20 -17.79
C VAL A 110 7.52 4.16 -18.42
N ILE A 111 6.52 3.67 -17.68
CA ILE A 111 5.13 3.63 -18.14
C ILE A 111 4.60 5.04 -18.44
N GLU A 112 4.81 6.00 -17.55
CA GLU A 112 4.41 7.40 -17.80
C GLU A 112 5.16 8.00 -18.99
N ASP A 113 6.46 7.78 -19.09
CA ASP A 113 7.29 8.33 -20.16
C ASP A 113 6.88 7.79 -21.53
N LEU A 114 6.55 6.50 -21.64
CA LEU A 114 5.97 5.91 -22.85
C LEU A 114 4.65 6.59 -23.22
N ILE A 115 3.72 6.74 -22.28
CA ILE A 115 2.42 7.40 -22.51
C ILE A 115 2.59 8.88 -22.90
N ARG A 116 3.66 9.54 -22.42
CA ARG A 116 4.06 10.89 -22.84
C ARG A 116 4.72 10.95 -24.22
N GLY A 117 4.90 9.81 -24.90
CA GLY A 117 5.55 9.73 -26.20
C GLY A 117 7.07 9.90 -26.15
N LYS A 118 7.71 9.72 -24.99
CA LYS A 118 9.18 9.79 -24.90
C LYS A 118 9.83 8.52 -25.46
N GLU A 119 11.05 8.70 -25.96
CA GLU A 119 11.91 7.59 -26.31
C GLU A 119 12.49 6.93 -25.04
N ILE A 120 12.55 5.61 -25.06
CA ILE A 120 13.03 4.74 -24.00
C ILE A 120 14.14 3.86 -24.59
N GLU A 121 15.26 3.77 -23.90
CA GLU A 121 16.31 2.82 -24.22
C GLU A 121 15.82 1.39 -23.92
N LEU A 122 15.83 0.55 -24.95
CA LEU A 122 15.62 -0.89 -24.86
C LEU A 122 16.97 -1.59 -24.92
N VAL A 123 17.34 -2.27 -23.84
CA VAL A 123 18.46 -3.21 -23.80
C VAL A 123 17.91 -4.61 -23.57
N ALA A 124 18.20 -5.56 -24.46
CA ALA A 124 17.82 -6.95 -24.24
C ALA A 124 18.96 -7.93 -24.50
N GLU A 125 19.01 -8.98 -23.69
CA GLU A 125 19.97 -10.09 -23.76
C GLU A 125 19.24 -11.39 -24.11
N ALA A 126 19.89 -12.25 -24.90
CA ALA A 126 19.38 -13.54 -25.34
C ALA A 126 20.48 -14.61 -25.36
N TYR A 127 20.11 -15.85 -25.06
CA TYR A 127 21.05 -16.99 -25.13
C TYR A 127 21.38 -17.42 -26.57
N GLY A 128 20.60 -16.97 -27.56
CA GLY A 128 20.74 -17.33 -28.96
C GLY A 128 20.24 -18.75 -29.27
N THR A 129 19.59 -18.91 -30.42
CA THR A 129 19.13 -20.21 -30.96
C THR A 129 19.20 -20.18 -32.48
N ASP A 130 19.00 -21.31 -33.14
CA ASP A 130 18.95 -21.36 -34.61
C ASP A 130 17.84 -20.46 -35.20
N CYS A 131 16.69 -20.35 -34.52
CA CYS A 131 15.59 -19.47 -34.94
C CYS A 131 15.80 -18.00 -34.56
N TYR A 132 16.67 -17.73 -33.58
CA TYR A 132 16.87 -16.41 -32.97
C TYR A 132 18.36 -16.20 -32.72
N PRO A 133 19.17 -15.92 -33.76
CA PRO A 133 20.61 -15.93 -33.65
C PRO A 133 21.15 -14.67 -32.95
N LEU A 134 20.38 -13.57 -32.90
CA LEU A 134 20.80 -12.35 -32.22
C LEU A 134 20.84 -12.56 -30.70
N LYS A 135 21.96 -12.19 -30.07
CA LYS A 135 22.20 -12.39 -28.63
C LYS A 135 22.04 -11.13 -27.77
N SER A 136 22.05 -9.97 -28.40
CA SER A 136 21.86 -8.69 -27.71
C SER A 136 21.29 -7.65 -28.67
N VAL A 137 20.47 -6.75 -28.15
CA VAL A 137 20.02 -5.55 -28.86
C VAL A 137 20.02 -4.38 -27.90
N GLU A 138 20.43 -3.22 -28.40
CA GLU A 138 20.41 -1.93 -27.74
C GLU A 138 19.88 -0.92 -28.75
N THR A 139 18.74 -0.29 -28.45
CA THR A 139 18.07 0.63 -29.36
C THR A 139 17.15 1.57 -28.58
N LEU A 140 16.65 2.60 -29.23
CA LEU A 140 15.54 3.41 -28.73
C LEU A 140 14.21 2.87 -29.25
N ILE A 141 13.18 2.94 -28.40
CA ILE A 141 11.79 2.67 -28.73
C ILE A 141 10.90 3.79 -28.20
N SER A 142 9.73 3.97 -28.80
CA SER A 142 8.64 4.76 -28.24
C SER A 142 7.35 3.95 -28.25
N LEU A 143 6.28 4.51 -27.70
CA LEU A 143 4.95 3.90 -27.73
C LEU A 143 4.45 3.66 -29.16
N ASP A 144 4.83 4.52 -30.10
CA ASP A 144 4.45 4.41 -31.52
C ASP A 144 5.23 3.33 -32.28
N THR A 145 6.49 3.08 -31.88
CA THR A 145 7.35 2.12 -32.61
C THR A 145 7.15 0.67 -32.18
N ILE A 146 6.54 0.42 -31.03
CA ILE A 146 6.25 -0.94 -30.54
C ILE A 146 4.88 -1.43 -31.01
N ASN A 147 4.68 -2.74 -31.15
CA ASN A 147 3.45 -3.29 -31.70
C ASN A 147 2.27 -3.14 -30.74
N GLN A 148 2.45 -3.60 -29.50
CA GLN A 148 1.42 -3.56 -28.46
C GLN A 148 1.98 -2.98 -27.16
N ALA A 149 1.16 -2.19 -26.49
CA ALA A 149 1.41 -1.68 -25.15
C ALA A 149 0.11 -1.74 -24.35
N VAL A 150 -0.11 -2.86 -23.66
CA VAL A 150 -1.39 -3.15 -23.00
C VAL A 150 -1.18 -3.06 -21.50
N MET A 151 -1.77 -2.04 -20.87
CA MET A 151 -1.80 -1.94 -19.41
C MET A 151 -2.70 -3.05 -18.87
N VAL A 152 -2.16 -3.90 -17.99
CA VAL A 152 -2.90 -4.94 -17.28
C VAL A 152 -2.52 -4.86 -15.81
N ASN A 153 -3.46 -4.35 -15.03
CA ASN A 153 -3.26 -4.07 -13.63
C ASN A 153 -3.93 -5.19 -12.82
N PRO A 154 -3.16 -6.07 -12.16
CA PRO A 154 -3.73 -7.18 -11.40
C PRO A 154 -4.55 -6.73 -10.20
N ARG A 155 -4.43 -5.47 -9.75
CA ARG A 155 -5.18 -4.96 -8.60
C ARG A 155 -5.24 -3.44 -8.55
N ASN A 156 -6.41 -2.88 -8.81
CA ASN A 156 -6.72 -1.46 -8.73
C ASN A 156 -8.03 -1.23 -7.98
N CYS A 157 -8.36 0.04 -7.74
CA CYS A 157 -9.65 0.49 -7.20
C CYS A 157 -10.07 -0.29 -5.94
N TYR A 158 -9.28 -0.22 -4.87
CA TYR A 158 -9.65 -0.84 -3.59
C TYR A 158 -10.99 -0.32 -3.06
N GLN A 159 -11.82 -1.22 -2.56
CA GLN A 159 -13.03 -0.91 -1.83
C GLN A 159 -12.68 -0.56 -0.39
N ASN A 160 -12.71 0.74 -0.09
CA ASN A 160 -12.14 1.38 1.09
C ASN A 160 -10.64 1.02 1.33
N TYR A 161 -10.00 1.66 2.30
CA TYR A 161 -8.60 1.39 2.60
C TYR A 161 -8.23 1.72 4.04
N ALA A 162 -6.96 1.50 4.38
CA ALA A 162 -6.41 1.87 5.68
C ALA A 162 -6.20 3.38 5.80
N VAL A 163 -6.45 3.91 7.00
CA VAL A 163 -5.95 5.20 7.46
C VAL A 163 -4.71 4.92 8.30
N ALA A 164 -3.56 5.51 7.97
CA ALA A 164 -2.27 5.13 8.53
C ALA A 164 -1.71 6.18 9.49
N VAL A 165 -1.24 5.70 10.64
CA VAL A 165 -0.51 6.48 11.64
C VAL A 165 0.73 5.72 12.12
N ASN A 166 1.55 6.37 12.93
CA ASN A 166 2.78 5.81 13.46
C ASN A 166 2.96 6.17 14.93
N SER A 167 2.82 5.19 15.81
CA SER A 167 3.01 5.35 17.26
C SER A 167 4.48 5.41 17.71
N THR A 168 5.42 5.08 16.83
CA THR A 168 6.84 4.96 17.20
C THR A 168 7.54 6.32 17.30
N GLN A 169 8.75 6.31 17.84
CA GLN A 169 9.61 7.49 17.92
C GLN A 169 10.38 7.80 16.63
N GLU A 170 10.21 6.99 15.58
CA GLU A 170 10.93 7.14 14.32
C GLU A 170 10.00 7.40 13.16
N THR A 171 10.49 8.16 12.17
CA THR A 171 9.77 8.34 10.92
C THR A 171 9.71 7.02 10.15
N LEU A 172 8.50 6.61 9.76
CA LEU A 172 8.30 5.47 8.87
C LEU A 172 8.12 5.93 7.44
N TYR A 173 8.69 5.15 6.53
CA TYR A 173 8.61 5.36 5.08
C TYR A 173 7.84 4.18 4.49
N THR A 174 6.63 4.43 4.01
CA THR A 174 5.66 3.37 3.66
C THR A 174 4.97 3.64 2.33
N TYR A 175 4.18 2.67 1.84
CA TYR A 175 3.25 2.93 0.72
C TYR A 175 2.12 3.88 1.10
N MET A 176 1.91 4.13 2.38
CA MET A 176 1.01 5.17 2.87
C MET A 176 1.70 6.54 2.94
N GLY A 177 2.87 6.69 2.32
CA GLY A 177 3.71 7.88 2.45
C GLY A 177 4.53 7.89 3.73
N THR A 178 5.07 9.07 4.05
CA THR A 178 5.90 9.31 5.23
C THR A 178 5.00 9.49 6.46
N LEU A 179 5.16 8.61 7.46
CA LEU A 179 4.45 8.69 8.73
C LEU A 179 5.39 9.21 9.81
N LEU A 180 5.08 10.36 10.37
CA LEU A 180 5.86 11.06 11.38
C LEU A 180 5.75 10.35 12.74
N PRO A 181 6.78 10.43 13.59
CA PRO A 181 6.76 9.87 14.93
C PRO A 181 5.57 10.34 15.78
N ASN A 182 5.19 9.54 16.78
CA ASN A 182 4.25 9.92 17.83
C ASN A 182 2.90 10.44 17.31
N TYR A 183 2.32 9.78 16.31
CA TYR A 183 1.10 10.21 15.64
C TYR A 183 1.21 11.62 15.03
N GLY A 184 2.40 12.01 14.56
CA GLY A 184 2.63 13.37 14.05
C GLY A 184 1.86 13.72 12.77
N ASN A 185 1.34 12.72 12.06
CA ASN A 185 0.41 12.90 10.94
C ASN A 185 -0.44 11.64 10.72
N VAL A 186 -1.53 11.84 9.98
CA VAL A 186 -2.40 10.78 9.45
C VAL A 186 -2.37 10.86 7.93
N THR A 187 -2.17 9.72 7.28
CA THR A 187 -2.32 9.62 5.82
C THR A 187 -3.44 8.64 5.49
N TYR A 188 -4.16 8.89 4.41
CA TYR A 188 -5.27 8.03 4.03
C TYR A 188 -5.43 7.94 2.52
N SER A 189 -6.13 6.90 2.09
CA SER A 189 -6.53 6.74 0.70
C SER A 189 -7.95 6.24 0.64
N SER A 190 -8.85 7.11 0.20
CA SER A 190 -9.56 6.96 -1.07
C SER A 190 -10.11 8.35 -1.44
N ALA A 191 -10.83 8.45 -2.55
CA ALA A 191 -11.60 9.64 -2.92
C ALA A 191 -12.89 9.82 -2.09
N GLY A 192 -13.16 8.92 -1.14
CA GLY A 192 -14.39 8.92 -0.34
C GLY A 192 -15.61 8.61 -1.19
N GLU A 193 -16.65 9.43 -1.11
CA GLU A 193 -17.90 9.30 -1.87
C GLU A 193 -17.71 9.21 -3.40
N LEU A 194 -16.63 9.75 -3.97
CA LEU A 194 -16.34 9.60 -5.42
C LEU A 194 -15.76 8.23 -5.80
N SER A 195 -15.33 7.43 -4.82
CA SER A 195 -14.62 6.17 -5.07
C SER A 195 -15.54 5.12 -5.72
N PRO A 196 -15.16 4.51 -6.87
CA PRO A 196 -16.04 3.63 -7.62
C PRO A 196 -16.66 2.48 -6.81
N LEU A 197 -15.85 1.67 -6.11
CA LEU A 197 -16.34 0.49 -5.41
C LEU A 197 -17.10 0.78 -4.10
N LEU A 198 -17.10 2.03 -3.62
CA LEU A 198 -17.94 2.41 -2.49
C LEU A 198 -19.38 2.69 -2.93
N ASN A 199 -19.58 3.06 -4.19
CA ASN A 199 -20.88 3.33 -4.79
C ASN A 199 -21.58 2.08 -5.37
N ASP A 200 -20.84 0.99 -5.56
CA ASP A 200 -21.41 -0.34 -5.84
C ASP A 200 -20.84 -1.40 -4.88
N PRO A 201 -21.20 -1.33 -3.58
CA PRO A 201 -20.48 -2.03 -2.54
C PRO A 201 -20.62 -3.56 -2.56
N TYR A 202 -21.60 -4.06 -3.31
CA TYR A 202 -21.88 -5.49 -3.49
C TYR A 202 -21.79 -5.93 -4.96
N PHE A 203 -21.16 -5.13 -5.83
CA PHE A 203 -20.89 -5.48 -7.23
C PHE A 203 -22.17 -5.85 -8.00
N GLN A 204 -23.26 -5.09 -7.80
CA GLN A 204 -24.53 -5.28 -8.48
C GLN A 204 -24.43 -4.97 -9.98
N THR A 205 -23.60 -4.00 -10.34
CA THR A 205 -23.42 -3.50 -11.71
C THR A 205 -22.00 -3.69 -12.23
N ILE A 206 -21.02 -3.74 -11.32
CA ILE A 206 -19.60 -3.89 -11.63
C ILE A 206 -19.23 -5.39 -11.76
N GLY A 207 -18.75 -5.78 -12.93
CA GLY A 207 -18.39 -7.17 -13.25
C GLY A 207 -17.30 -7.29 -14.30
N VAL A 208 -16.97 -8.52 -14.67
CA VAL A 208 -16.12 -8.78 -15.84
C VAL A 208 -16.81 -8.27 -17.09
N GLY A 209 -16.11 -7.50 -17.91
CA GLY A 209 -16.63 -6.88 -19.12
C GLY A 209 -17.17 -5.47 -18.93
N THR A 210 -17.31 -4.98 -17.69
CA THR A 210 -17.70 -3.58 -17.44
C THR A 210 -16.66 -2.64 -18.05
N LYS A 211 -17.12 -1.78 -18.97
CA LYS A 211 -16.36 -0.70 -19.59
C LYS A 211 -16.17 0.44 -18.60
N ILE A 212 -14.95 0.98 -18.54
CA ILE A 212 -14.55 2.01 -17.57
C ILE A 212 -13.74 3.11 -18.26
N PHE A 213 -13.68 4.27 -17.63
CA PHE A 213 -12.60 5.23 -17.88
C PHE A 213 -11.34 4.72 -17.19
N LEU A 214 -10.24 4.56 -17.93
CA LEU A 214 -8.95 4.16 -17.40
C LEU A 214 -7.87 5.02 -18.04
N CYS A 215 -7.18 5.83 -17.23
CA CYS A 215 -6.03 6.61 -17.68
C CYS A 215 -6.32 7.55 -18.87
N GLY A 216 -7.52 8.12 -18.98
CA GLY A 216 -7.88 8.99 -20.10
C GLY A 216 -8.37 8.27 -21.35
N SER A 217 -8.50 6.95 -21.31
CA SER A 217 -9.01 6.13 -22.40
C SER A 217 -10.14 5.22 -21.93
N GLU A 218 -10.74 4.49 -22.87
CA GLU A 218 -11.58 3.35 -22.54
C GLU A 218 -10.72 2.20 -21.98
N GLY A 219 -11.24 1.55 -20.95
CA GLY A 219 -10.68 0.34 -20.36
C GLY A 219 -11.79 -0.64 -19.96
N TYR A 220 -11.38 -1.80 -19.46
CA TYR A 220 -12.30 -2.86 -19.07
C TYR A 220 -11.88 -3.51 -17.76
N ILE A 221 -12.87 -3.90 -16.97
CA ILE A 221 -12.68 -4.84 -15.87
C ILE A 221 -12.61 -6.24 -16.45
N ILE A 222 -11.52 -6.95 -16.20
CA ILE A 222 -11.29 -8.30 -16.74
C ILE A 222 -11.35 -9.39 -15.67
N GLY A 223 -11.56 -9.01 -14.41
CA GLY A 223 -11.62 -9.93 -13.28
C GLY A 223 -11.70 -9.23 -11.94
N GLU A 224 -11.88 -10.03 -10.88
CA GLU A 224 -11.54 -9.58 -9.54
C GLU A 224 -10.04 -9.28 -9.47
N GLY A 225 -9.67 -8.25 -8.72
CA GLY A 225 -8.27 -7.96 -8.48
C GLY A 225 -7.63 -9.03 -7.59
N THR A 226 -6.32 -9.15 -7.65
CA THR A 226 -5.59 -9.88 -6.61
C THR A 226 -5.88 -9.25 -5.25
N GLN A 227 -5.88 -10.09 -4.21
CA GLN A 227 -6.31 -9.71 -2.86
C GLN A 227 -7.77 -9.21 -2.73
N HIS A 228 -8.63 -9.49 -3.71
CA HIS A 228 -10.06 -9.22 -3.58
C HIS A 228 -10.64 -9.96 -2.36
N SER A 229 -11.27 -9.23 -1.46
CA SER A 229 -11.82 -9.76 -0.21
C SER A 229 -13.16 -9.11 0.07
N THR A 230 -14.18 -9.93 0.29
CA THR A 230 -15.56 -9.46 0.54
C THR A 230 -16.03 -9.75 1.96
N ASP A 231 -15.38 -10.71 2.63
CA ASP A 231 -15.67 -11.10 4.01
C ASP A 231 -14.96 -10.14 4.97
N VAL A 232 -15.56 -8.97 5.12
CA VAL A 232 -15.04 -7.83 5.89
C VAL A 232 -16.18 -7.16 6.65
N ASP A 233 -15.84 -6.49 7.75
CA ASP A 233 -16.80 -5.67 8.49
C ASP A 233 -17.31 -4.52 7.61
N ARG A 234 -18.61 -4.28 7.68
CA ARG A 234 -19.30 -3.22 6.92
C ARG A 234 -20.15 -2.35 7.83
N LYS A 235 -20.21 -1.06 7.53
CA LYS A 235 -21.15 -0.09 8.12
C LYS A 235 -21.82 0.66 6.98
N ASN A 236 -23.12 0.91 7.08
CA ASN A 236 -23.90 1.58 6.02
C ASN A 236 -23.73 0.91 4.64
N GLY A 237 -23.61 -0.42 4.61
CA GLY A 237 -23.43 -1.20 3.38
C GLY A 237 -21.99 -1.24 2.82
N VAL A 238 -21.10 -0.33 3.22
CA VAL A 238 -19.73 -0.26 2.73
C VAL A 238 -18.71 -0.86 3.72
N PRO A 239 -17.56 -1.39 3.25
CA PRO A 239 -16.50 -1.89 4.13
C PRO A 239 -15.86 -0.81 4.98
N VAL A 240 -15.42 -1.15 6.20
CA VAL A 240 -14.65 -0.24 7.08
C VAL A 240 -13.13 -0.41 6.97
N SER A 241 -12.68 -1.32 6.11
CA SER A 241 -11.28 -1.66 5.85
C SER A 241 -11.09 -2.06 4.39
N ALA A 242 -9.84 -2.27 3.96
CA ALA A 242 -9.54 -2.69 2.59
C ALA A 242 -10.26 -4.00 2.23
N ALA A 243 -11.02 -3.97 1.14
CA ALA A 243 -11.90 -5.06 0.74
C ALA A 243 -11.73 -5.43 -0.75
N GLY A 244 -12.81 -5.46 -1.53
CA GLY A 244 -12.78 -5.85 -2.93
C GLY A 244 -11.85 -4.99 -3.78
N THR A 245 -11.32 -5.57 -4.85
CA THR A 245 -10.40 -4.93 -5.80
C THR A 245 -10.75 -5.35 -7.22
N LEU A 246 -10.26 -4.60 -8.21
CA LEU A 246 -10.50 -4.86 -9.63
C LEU A 246 -9.20 -5.23 -10.35
N MET A 247 -9.29 -6.20 -11.28
CA MET A 247 -8.29 -6.40 -12.32
C MET A 247 -8.76 -5.65 -13.57
N VAL A 248 -7.95 -4.74 -14.07
CA VAL A 248 -8.33 -3.85 -15.19
C VAL A 248 -7.32 -3.93 -16.33
N ARG A 249 -7.80 -3.66 -17.54
CA ARG A 249 -7.02 -3.60 -18.77
C ARG A 249 -7.34 -2.33 -19.55
N GLY A 250 -6.33 -1.73 -20.16
CA GLY A 250 -6.48 -0.63 -21.13
C GLY A 250 -5.36 -0.66 -22.17
N ASP A 251 -5.57 0.04 -23.29
CA ASP A 251 -4.54 0.24 -24.31
C ASP A 251 -3.75 1.50 -23.99
N MET A 252 -2.44 1.38 -23.74
CA MET A 252 -1.61 2.53 -23.40
C MET A 252 -1.48 3.52 -24.54
N LYS A 253 -1.66 3.09 -25.80
CA LYS A 253 -1.56 3.97 -26.98
C LYS A 253 -2.68 5.02 -27.03
N GLU A 254 -3.79 4.74 -26.36
CA GLU A 254 -4.95 5.63 -26.29
C GLU A 254 -4.99 6.44 -24.97
N MET A 255 -4.07 6.18 -24.04
CA MET A 255 -4.07 6.82 -22.72
C MET A 255 -3.58 8.26 -22.77
N ASP A 256 -4.12 9.09 -21.88
CA ASP A 256 -3.69 10.47 -21.70
C ASP A 256 -2.77 10.60 -20.47
N PRO A 257 -1.55 11.16 -20.63
CA PRO A 257 -0.60 11.36 -19.53
C PRO A 257 -1.06 12.34 -18.44
N GLN A 258 -2.21 13.00 -18.57
CA GLN A 258 -2.82 13.78 -17.50
C GLN A 258 -3.51 12.91 -16.43
N TYR A 259 -3.83 11.65 -16.77
CA TYR A 259 -4.48 10.66 -15.89
C TYR A 259 -3.56 9.48 -15.54
N VAL A 260 -2.25 9.61 -15.81
CA VAL A 260 -1.21 8.68 -15.39
C VAL A 260 -0.01 9.45 -14.86
N ARG A 261 0.52 9.06 -13.70
CA ARG A 261 1.70 9.73 -13.13
C ARG A 261 2.61 8.75 -12.41
N GLY A 262 3.84 8.61 -12.90
CA GLY A 262 4.94 8.00 -12.18
C GLY A 262 5.32 8.85 -10.97
N ALA A 263 5.48 8.20 -9.83
CA ALA A 263 5.88 8.84 -8.59
C ALA A 263 6.85 7.95 -7.82
N THR A 264 7.60 8.57 -6.91
CA THR A 264 8.49 7.87 -5.99
C THR A 264 8.10 8.19 -4.56
N MET A 265 7.74 7.15 -3.80
CA MET A 265 7.53 7.27 -2.36
C MET A 265 8.89 7.19 -1.66
N PRO A 266 9.29 8.20 -0.87
CA PRO A 266 10.62 8.26 -0.27
C PRO A 266 10.96 6.98 0.50
N ARG A 267 12.10 6.35 0.17
CA ARG A 267 12.59 5.08 0.75
C ARG A 267 11.65 3.86 0.65
N TYR A 268 10.48 4.00 0.02
CA TYR A 268 9.58 2.90 -0.25
C TYR A 268 9.74 2.39 -1.69
N GLY A 269 9.76 3.30 -2.66
CA GLY A 269 10.02 2.97 -4.06
C GLY A 269 9.08 3.63 -5.07
N PRO A 270 9.24 3.28 -6.36
CA PRO A 270 8.39 3.77 -7.43
C PRO A 270 6.96 3.24 -7.29
N THR A 271 5.99 4.09 -7.64
CA THR A 271 4.56 3.78 -7.69
C THR A 271 3.91 4.53 -8.84
N LEU A 272 2.77 4.04 -9.32
CA LEU A 272 2.02 4.64 -10.42
C LEU A 272 0.69 5.18 -9.89
N TYR A 273 0.43 6.45 -10.14
CA TYR A 273 -0.89 7.02 -9.98
C TYR A 273 -1.71 6.74 -11.23
N VAL A 274 -2.87 6.13 -11.03
CA VAL A 274 -3.77 5.68 -12.09
C VAL A 274 -5.12 6.36 -11.90
N GLY A 275 -5.60 7.02 -12.95
CA GLY A 275 -6.97 7.52 -13.03
C GLY A 275 -7.93 6.43 -13.44
N ALA A 276 -8.99 6.20 -12.66
CA ALA A 276 -10.05 5.27 -13.02
C ALA A 276 -11.42 5.85 -12.66
N GLY A 277 -12.37 5.74 -13.58
CA GLY A 277 -13.77 6.12 -13.37
C GLY A 277 -14.69 5.01 -13.84
N ILE A 278 -15.74 4.73 -13.07
CA ILE A 278 -16.69 3.67 -13.39
C ILE A 278 -18.09 4.26 -13.41
N PRO A 279 -18.84 4.14 -14.52
CA PRO A 279 -20.23 4.53 -14.53
C PRO A 279 -21.08 3.45 -13.87
N ILE A 280 -21.94 3.86 -12.94
CA ILE A 280 -22.86 2.99 -12.23
C ILE A 280 -24.26 3.28 -12.76
N PRO A 281 -24.87 2.34 -13.51
CA PRO A 281 -26.24 2.51 -13.98
C PRO A 281 -27.20 2.38 -12.79
N VAL A 282 -28.09 3.36 -12.62
CA VAL A 282 -29.07 3.37 -11.53
C VAL A 282 -30.28 2.55 -11.95
N LEU A 283 -30.21 1.24 -11.71
CA LEU A 283 -31.26 0.29 -12.15
C LEU A 283 -32.46 0.24 -11.19
N ASN A 284 -32.20 0.52 -9.91
CA ASN A 284 -33.14 0.37 -8.80
C ASN A 284 -32.80 1.29 -7.62
N GLU A 285 -33.68 1.29 -6.61
CA GLU A 285 -33.55 2.07 -5.38
C GLU A 285 -32.31 1.69 -4.56
N ASP A 286 -31.95 0.40 -4.48
CA ASP A 286 -30.79 -0.06 -3.71
C ASP A 286 -29.48 0.50 -4.28
N ILE A 287 -29.36 0.55 -5.62
CA ILE A 287 -28.22 1.17 -6.29
C ILE A 287 -28.22 2.68 -6.06
N ALA A 288 -29.38 3.35 -6.19
CA ALA A 288 -29.48 4.78 -5.92
C ALA A 288 -29.04 5.13 -4.49
N ALA A 289 -29.49 4.35 -3.49
CA ALA A 289 -29.07 4.49 -2.11
C ALA A 289 -27.56 4.26 -1.93
N ALA A 290 -27.00 3.23 -2.56
CA ALA A 290 -25.56 2.95 -2.49
C ALA A 290 -24.71 4.06 -3.14
N THR A 291 -25.15 4.61 -4.27
CA THR A 291 -24.49 5.72 -4.96
C THR A 291 -24.70 7.08 -4.27
N GLY A 292 -25.64 7.16 -3.33
CA GLY A 292 -25.94 8.36 -2.55
C GLY A 292 -25.19 8.43 -1.23
N ILE A 293 -24.28 7.50 -0.94
CA ILE A 293 -23.54 7.46 0.32
C ILE A 293 -22.64 8.71 0.48
N SER A 294 -22.64 9.30 1.66
CA SER A 294 -21.81 10.47 1.97
C SER A 294 -20.47 10.13 2.61
N ASP A 295 -19.52 11.04 2.52
CA ASP A 295 -18.24 10.93 3.25
C ASP A 295 -18.38 10.76 4.77
N GLU A 296 -19.49 11.18 5.38
CA GLU A 296 -19.78 11.02 6.81
C GLU A 296 -20.14 9.56 7.16
N GLU A 297 -20.78 8.87 6.23
CA GLU A 297 -21.26 7.49 6.41
C GLU A 297 -20.20 6.45 6.11
N ILE A 298 -19.16 6.83 5.35
CA ILE A 298 -18.06 5.93 4.99
C ILE A 298 -17.03 5.89 6.12
N VAL A 299 -17.21 4.91 7.02
CA VAL A 299 -16.33 4.68 8.16
C VAL A 299 -15.00 4.05 7.74
N CYS A 300 -13.91 4.46 8.38
CA CYS A 300 -12.55 3.97 8.16
C CYS A 300 -11.86 3.60 9.47
N ARG A 301 -10.96 2.62 9.43
CA ARG A 301 -10.11 2.24 10.56
C ARG A 301 -8.75 2.94 10.51
N VAL A 302 -8.39 3.60 11.61
CA VAL A 302 -7.06 4.16 11.85
C VAL A 302 -6.15 3.06 12.37
N ILE A 303 -5.10 2.75 11.61
CA ILE A 303 -4.21 1.63 11.81
C ILE A 303 -2.80 2.13 12.11
N ASP A 304 -2.18 1.60 13.16
CA ASP A 304 -0.80 1.94 13.50
C ASP A 304 0.21 1.08 12.74
N TYR A 305 0.95 1.73 11.84
CA TYR A 305 2.03 1.14 11.06
C TYR A 305 3.34 1.02 11.86
N GLY A 306 3.38 1.58 13.06
CA GLY A 306 4.45 1.38 14.04
C GLY A 306 4.65 -0.07 14.47
N VAL A 307 3.61 -0.90 14.33
CA VAL A 307 3.69 -2.33 14.56
C VAL A 307 4.07 -3.05 13.25
N PRO A 308 5.28 -3.63 13.13
CA PRO A 308 5.77 -4.24 11.89
C PRO A 308 5.20 -5.65 11.70
N ARG A 309 3.87 -5.77 11.73
CA ARG A 309 3.15 -7.03 11.50
C ARG A 309 2.08 -6.86 10.44
N ARG A 310 1.66 -7.99 9.85
CA ARG A 310 0.51 -8.03 8.95
C ARG A 310 -0.78 -7.63 9.66
N SER A 311 -0.99 -8.15 10.88
CA SER A 311 -2.08 -7.73 11.76
C SER A 311 -1.60 -6.53 12.57
N ARG A 312 -2.02 -5.34 12.17
CA ARG A 312 -1.71 -4.08 12.85
C ARG A 312 -2.88 -3.69 13.76
N PRO A 313 -2.62 -3.05 14.91
CA PRO A 313 -3.69 -2.64 15.80
C PRO A 313 -4.51 -1.50 15.18
N VAL A 314 -5.82 -1.57 15.41
CA VAL A 314 -6.76 -0.49 15.12
C VAL A 314 -6.78 0.43 16.33
N ILE A 315 -6.48 1.71 16.13
CA ILE A 315 -6.40 2.70 17.19
C ILE A 315 -7.77 3.32 17.44
N MET A 316 -8.49 3.66 16.38
CA MET A 316 -9.84 4.22 16.40
C MET A 316 -10.52 4.06 15.05
N GLU A 317 -11.80 4.41 14.98
CA GLU A 317 -12.55 4.60 13.74
C GLU A 317 -12.80 6.09 13.50
N THR A 318 -12.90 6.48 12.23
CA THR A 318 -13.20 7.84 11.74
C THR A 318 -14.01 7.73 10.44
N ASN A 319 -14.27 8.82 9.73
CA ASN A 319 -14.91 8.81 8.41
C ASN A 319 -14.22 9.76 7.42
N TYR A 320 -14.59 9.71 6.13
CA TYR A 320 -13.97 10.56 5.12
C TYR A 320 -14.27 12.04 5.32
N LYS A 321 -15.41 12.42 5.93
CA LYS A 321 -15.74 13.83 6.22
C LYS A 321 -14.74 14.44 7.20
N GLU A 322 -14.44 13.73 8.28
CA GLU A 322 -13.41 14.12 9.25
C GLU A 322 -12.02 14.14 8.61
N LEU A 323 -11.66 13.09 7.86
CA LEU A 323 -10.36 13.02 7.18
C LEU A 323 -10.16 14.15 6.16
N LYS A 324 -11.22 14.54 5.43
CA LYS A 324 -11.20 15.64 4.44
C LYS A 324 -11.21 17.02 5.10
N SER A 325 -11.53 17.13 6.39
CA SER A 325 -11.40 18.39 7.15
C SER A 325 -9.94 18.85 7.33
N GLY A 326 -8.98 17.93 7.11
CA GLY A 326 -7.54 18.19 7.23
C GLY A 326 -6.96 17.87 8.61
N LYS A 327 -7.77 17.43 9.58
CA LYS A 327 -7.33 17.01 10.91
C LYS A 327 -8.31 16.06 11.59
N ILE A 328 -7.81 15.21 12.49
CA ILE A 328 -8.60 14.39 13.42
C ILE A 328 -7.99 14.45 14.82
N GLU A 329 -8.76 14.09 15.84
CA GLU A 329 -8.25 14.00 17.22
C GLU A 329 -7.75 12.58 17.54
N ILE A 330 -6.52 12.45 18.01
CA ILE A 330 -5.94 11.20 18.51
C ILE A 330 -5.38 11.47 19.91
N ASN A 331 -5.88 10.73 20.92
CA ASN A 331 -5.46 10.87 22.33
C ASN A 331 -5.58 12.32 22.87
N GLY A 332 -6.63 13.05 22.48
CA GLY A 332 -6.84 14.44 22.90
C GLY A 332 -5.96 15.47 22.18
N VAL A 333 -5.26 15.08 21.11
CA VAL A 333 -4.39 15.95 20.32
C VAL A 333 -4.88 16.01 18.88
N GLU A 334 -4.96 17.21 18.30
CA GLU A 334 -5.26 17.38 16.88
C GLU A 334 -4.06 16.96 16.01
N VAL A 335 -4.30 16.03 15.09
CA VAL A 335 -3.32 15.47 14.17
C VAL A 335 -3.71 15.80 12.74
N PRO A 336 -2.81 16.39 11.92
CA PRO A 336 -3.10 16.73 10.54
C PRO A 336 -3.30 15.47 9.69
N THR A 337 -4.28 15.51 8.80
CA THR A 337 -4.59 14.44 7.85
C THR A 337 -4.19 14.84 6.43
N SER A 338 -3.80 13.86 5.61
CA SER A 338 -3.46 14.12 4.21
C SER A 338 -3.87 12.94 3.31
N PRO A 339 -4.62 13.20 2.22
CA PRO A 339 -4.96 12.16 1.26
C PRO A 339 -3.74 11.83 0.38
N LEU A 340 -3.56 10.54 0.10
CA LEU A 340 -2.61 10.06 -0.91
C LEU A 340 -3.23 10.04 -2.31
N SER A 341 -4.56 10.02 -2.40
CA SER A 341 -5.31 10.20 -3.65
C SER A 341 -5.54 11.67 -3.92
N SER A 342 -5.44 12.08 -5.19
CA SER A 342 -5.80 13.43 -5.59
C SER A 342 -7.31 13.56 -5.69
N LEU A 343 -7.93 14.21 -4.70
CA LEU A 343 -9.38 14.47 -4.68
C LEU A 343 -9.80 15.31 -5.90
N LYS A 344 -8.97 16.31 -6.26
CA LYS A 344 -9.20 17.13 -7.45
C LYS A 344 -9.26 16.29 -8.73
N LYS A 345 -8.26 15.41 -8.94
CA LYS A 345 -8.22 14.55 -10.12
C LYS A 345 -9.34 13.52 -10.12
N ALA A 346 -9.76 13.01 -8.97
CA ALA A 346 -10.93 12.15 -8.86
C ALA A 346 -12.21 12.85 -9.34
N THR A 347 -12.41 14.11 -8.95
CA THR A 347 -13.52 14.95 -9.47
C THR A 347 -13.39 15.19 -10.97
N GLU A 348 -12.20 15.57 -11.45
CA GLU A 348 -11.95 15.77 -12.90
C GLU A 348 -12.28 14.50 -13.71
N ILE A 349 -11.94 13.31 -13.22
CA ILE A 349 -12.26 12.03 -13.87
C ILE A 349 -13.77 11.75 -13.89
N ALA A 350 -14.46 11.96 -12.77
CA ALA A 350 -15.91 11.74 -12.72
C ALA A 350 -16.65 12.67 -13.69
N VAL A 351 -16.23 13.94 -13.77
CA VAL A 351 -16.77 14.94 -14.70
C VAL A 351 -16.44 14.59 -16.16
N GLU A 352 -15.22 14.16 -16.45
CA GLU A 352 -14.82 13.75 -17.80
C GLU A 352 -15.65 12.56 -18.28
N LEU A 353 -15.77 11.52 -17.44
CA LEU A 353 -16.61 10.36 -17.73
C LEU A 353 -18.09 10.75 -17.91
N LYS A 354 -18.60 11.69 -17.10
CA LYS A 354 -19.95 12.25 -17.30
C LYS A 354 -20.09 12.89 -18.68
N SER A 355 -19.12 13.71 -19.08
CA SER A 355 -19.11 14.35 -20.41
C SER A 355 -19.09 13.33 -21.55
N TRP A 356 -18.32 12.24 -21.44
CA TRP A 356 -18.28 11.20 -22.48
C TRP A 356 -19.62 10.47 -22.63
N ILE A 357 -20.33 10.26 -21.52
CA ILE A 357 -21.63 9.60 -21.52
C ILE A 357 -22.70 10.54 -22.06
N GLU A 358 -22.74 11.80 -21.60
CA GLU A 358 -23.68 12.81 -22.11
C GLU A 358 -23.46 13.10 -23.60
N GLY A 359 -22.22 13.04 -24.07
CA GLY A 359 -21.87 13.18 -25.50
C GLY A 359 -22.21 11.98 -26.38
N GLY A 360 -22.55 10.83 -25.78
CA GLY A 360 -22.85 9.58 -26.51
C GLY A 360 -21.61 8.79 -26.96
N ASP A 361 -20.40 9.28 -26.66
CA ASP A 361 -19.13 8.62 -26.98
C ASP A 361 -18.89 7.38 -26.08
N PHE A 362 -19.51 7.34 -24.91
CA PHE A 362 -19.37 6.26 -23.94
C PHE A 362 -20.71 5.62 -23.58
N LEU A 363 -20.95 4.43 -24.15
CA LEU A 363 -22.07 3.57 -23.77
C LEU A 363 -21.70 2.62 -22.63
N LEU A 364 -22.71 2.26 -21.85
CA LEU A 364 -22.60 1.30 -20.74
C LEU A 364 -22.62 -0.14 -21.26
N THR A 365 -22.03 -1.03 -20.47
CA THR A 365 -21.97 -2.47 -20.79
C THR A 365 -22.53 -3.28 -19.63
N GLU A 366 -23.32 -4.31 -19.95
CA GLU A 366 -23.69 -5.32 -18.95
C GLU A 366 -22.48 -6.18 -18.57
N PRO A 367 -22.29 -6.50 -17.29
CA PRO A 367 -21.23 -7.40 -16.88
C PRO A 367 -21.48 -8.80 -17.43
N LEU A 368 -20.52 -9.35 -18.16
CA LEU A 368 -20.54 -10.74 -18.66
C LEU A 368 -20.52 -11.76 -17.52
N LYS A 369 -19.89 -11.40 -16.41
CA LYS A 369 -19.85 -12.21 -15.19
C LYS A 369 -19.78 -11.31 -13.95
N PRO A 370 -20.61 -11.53 -12.93
CA PRO A 370 -20.53 -10.76 -11.69
C PRO A 370 -19.22 -11.07 -10.95
N LEU A 371 -18.69 -10.07 -10.23
CA LEU A 371 -17.62 -10.32 -9.26
C LEU A 371 -18.20 -10.93 -7.98
N PRO A 372 -17.42 -11.72 -7.23
CA PRO A 372 -17.86 -12.17 -5.92
C PRO A 372 -18.16 -10.99 -5.00
N SER A 373 -19.27 -11.06 -4.29
CA SER A 373 -19.73 -9.98 -3.40
C SER A 373 -19.74 -10.36 -1.92
N ARG A 374 -19.65 -11.66 -1.60
CA ARG A 374 -19.66 -12.22 -0.24
C ARG A 374 -18.88 -13.54 -0.18
N GLY A 375 -18.32 -13.87 0.99
CA GLY A 375 -17.71 -15.18 1.26
C GLY A 375 -16.29 -15.39 0.75
N HIS A 376 -15.63 -14.35 0.22
CA HIS A 376 -14.25 -14.39 -0.25
C HIS A 376 -13.32 -13.69 0.75
N SER A 377 -12.23 -14.36 1.11
CA SER A 377 -11.17 -13.82 1.97
C SER A 377 -9.78 -14.21 1.45
N THR A 378 -8.78 -13.40 1.79
CA THR A 378 -7.40 -13.63 1.36
C THR A 378 -6.63 -14.43 2.40
N LYS A 379 -5.91 -15.45 1.95
CA LYS A 379 -5.09 -16.28 2.84
C LYS A 379 -3.71 -15.63 3.06
N PRO A 380 -3.16 -15.67 4.30
CA PRO A 380 -1.74 -15.42 4.50
C PRO A 380 -0.87 -16.36 3.67
N LEU A 381 0.35 -15.92 3.36
CA LEU A 381 1.43 -16.84 3.07
C LEU A 381 1.82 -17.59 4.35
N GLU A 382 1.73 -18.92 4.32
CA GLU A 382 2.24 -19.78 5.39
C GLU A 382 3.77 -19.86 5.28
N ILE A 383 4.48 -19.32 6.26
CA ILE A 383 5.94 -19.45 6.36
C ILE A 383 6.24 -20.78 7.06
N ARG A 384 6.74 -21.76 6.29
CA ARG A 384 7.03 -23.12 6.80
C ARG A 384 8.40 -23.28 7.45
N ARG A 385 9.28 -22.29 7.31
CA ARG A 385 10.51 -22.22 8.11
C ARG A 385 10.16 -21.52 9.42
N PRO A 386 10.41 -22.12 10.60
CA PRO A 386 10.07 -21.49 11.86
C PRO A 386 10.95 -20.23 12.02
N SER A 387 10.34 -19.05 11.98
CA SER A 387 10.97 -17.89 12.58
C SER A 387 10.86 -18.07 14.09
N ILE A 388 12.01 -18.12 14.77
CA ILE A 388 12.02 -18.20 16.23
C ILE A 388 11.45 -16.89 16.75
N MET A 389 10.41 -16.97 17.57
CA MET A 389 9.84 -15.78 18.20
C MET A 389 10.68 -15.38 19.40
N VAL A 390 10.72 -14.09 19.72
CA VAL A 390 11.47 -13.57 20.88
C VAL A 390 11.06 -14.27 22.19
N ARG A 391 9.76 -14.52 22.38
CA ARG A 391 9.22 -15.27 23.55
C ARG A 391 9.69 -16.72 23.65
N GLU A 392 10.17 -17.30 22.54
CA GLU A 392 10.66 -18.69 22.50
C GLU A 392 12.14 -18.77 22.88
N LEU A 393 12.82 -17.63 23.03
CA LEU A 393 14.15 -17.58 23.62
C LEU A 393 14.04 -17.81 25.13
N GLU A 394 14.88 -18.70 25.65
CA GLU A 394 15.08 -18.84 27.11
C GLU A 394 15.68 -17.54 27.65
N SER A 395 14.85 -16.58 28.05
CA SER A 395 15.32 -15.38 28.73
C SER A 395 15.58 -15.70 30.20
N LYS A 396 16.81 -15.46 30.66
CA LYS A 396 17.14 -15.44 32.10
C LYS A 396 16.25 -14.40 32.82
N PRO A 397 16.00 -14.54 34.13
CA PRO A 397 15.30 -13.52 34.91
C PRO A 397 15.95 -12.16 34.66
N VAL A 398 15.15 -11.18 34.22
CA VAL A 398 15.69 -9.88 33.84
C VAL A 398 16.17 -9.14 35.08
N ILE A 399 17.44 -8.76 35.05
CA ILE A 399 18.02 -7.94 36.10
C ILE A 399 17.74 -6.50 35.74
N ILE A 400 17.01 -5.83 36.62
CA ILE A 400 16.57 -4.44 36.46
C ILE A 400 17.18 -3.56 37.54
N THR A 401 17.15 -2.26 37.28
CA THR A 401 17.56 -1.21 38.22
C THR A 401 16.56 -0.07 38.18
N HIS A 402 16.58 0.80 39.18
CA HIS A 402 15.75 2.00 39.23
C HIS A 402 16.57 3.26 39.01
N GLU A 403 15.93 4.34 38.56
CA GLU A 403 16.64 5.59 38.20
C GLU A 403 17.44 6.21 39.34
N ASP A 404 17.06 5.92 40.59
CA ASP A 404 17.70 6.45 41.80
C ASP A 404 18.75 5.49 42.41
N ASP A 405 19.00 4.33 41.77
CA ASP A 405 20.01 3.37 42.23
C ASP A 405 21.43 3.96 42.09
N ASP A 406 22.31 3.62 43.04
CA ASP A 406 23.71 4.07 43.02
C ASP A 406 24.50 3.39 41.90
N LEU A 407 25.32 4.16 41.17
CA LEU A 407 26.12 3.66 40.05
C LEU A 407 27.03 2.48 40.44
N ARG A 408 27.56 2.44 41.67
CA ARG A 408 28.40 1.32 42.12
C ARG A 408 27.57 0.07 42.37
N GLU A 409 26.33 0.21 42.82
CA GLU A 409 25.42 -0.92 42.96
C GLU A 409 25.04 -1.49 41.60
N VAL A 410 24.75 -0.63 40.62
CA VAL A 410 24.49 -1.05 39.23
C VAL A 410 25.70 -1.76 38.64
N ALA A 411 26.90 -1.21 38.82
CA ALA A 411 28.15 -1.84 38.38
C ALA A 411 28.36 -3.22 39.04
N ARG A 412 28.06 -3.34 40.34
CA ARG A 412 28.13 -4.62 41.06
C ARG A 412 27.13 -5.62 40.49
N LYS A 413 25.87 -5.22 40.24
CA LYS A 413 24.85 -6.07 39.59
C LYS A 413 25.34 -6.60 38.23
N MET A 414 26.00 -5.77 37.42
CA MET A 414 26.57 -6.19 36.13
C MET A 414 27.64 -7.26 36.29
N VAL A 415 28.59 -7.05 37.22
CA VAL A 415 29.69 -7.98 37.47
C VAL A 415 29.20 -9.31 38.05
N ASP A 416 28.39 -9.25 39.11
CA ASP A 416 27.92 -10.42 39.85
C ASP A 416 27.10 -11.38 38.98
N ASN A 417 26.40 -10.82 37.97
CA ASN A 417 25.53 -11.59 37.08
C ASN A 417 26.13 -11.81 35.68
N ASN A 418 27.36 -11.33 35.44
CA ASN A 418 28.05 -11.40 34.15
C ASN A 418 27.19 -10.91 32.97
N ILE A 419 26.65 -9.69 33.10
CA ILE A 419 25.81 -9.04 32.09
C ILE A 419 26.34 -7.66 31.73
N ASN A 420 26.09 -7.24 30.48
CA ASN A 420 26.56 -5.96 29.95
C ASN A 420 25.48 -4.89 29.84
N HIS A 421 24.21 -5.26 30.03
CA HIS A 421 23.06 -4.40 29.80
C HIS A 421 22.05 -4.60 30.93
N ILE A 422 21.59 -3.49 31.52
CA ILE A 422 20.57 -3.50 32.57
C ILE A 422 19.47 -2.50 32.18
N PRO A 423 18.22 -2.95 31.98
CA PRO A 423 17.07 -2.06 31.86
C PRO A 423 16.82 -1.27 33.14
N VAL A 424 16.57 0.02 33.01
CA VAL A 424 16.15 0.91 34.10
C VAL A 424 14.62 1.02 34.06
N VAL A 425 13.94 0.74 35.17
CA VAL A 425 12.47 0.72 35.24
C VAL A 425 11.93 1.55 36.39
N ASP A 426 10.65 1.95 36.29
CA ASP A 426 9.94 2.56 37.42
C ASP A 426 9.36 1.51 38.40
N SER A 427 8.61 1.98 39.40
CA SER A 427 7.98 1.13 40.41
C SER A 427 6.90 0.19 39.88
N GLN A 428 6.41 0.41 38.66
CA GLN A 428 5.44 -0.45 37.97
C GLN A 428 6.12 -1.42 36.99
N GLY A 429 7.45 -1.40 36.91
CA GLY A 429 8.24 -2.23 35.99
C GLY A 429 8.25 -1.71 34.55
N ILE A 430 7.76 -0.48 34.31
CA ILE A 430 7.76 0.14 32.99
C ILE A 430 9.18 0.64 32.66
N LEU A 431 9.63 0.34 31.44
CA LEU A 431 10.95 0.75 30.97
C LEU A 431 11.12 2.28 30.92
N ARG A 432 12.15 2.79 31.60
CA ARG A 432 12.53 4.21 31.63
C ARG A 432 13.88 4.51 30.98
N GLY A 433 14.75 3.52 30.93
CA GLY A 433 16.06 3.66 30.31
C GLY A 433 16.78 2.33 30.17
N ILE A 434 18.00 2.38 29.63
CA ILE A 434 18.94 1.27 29.65
C ILE A 434 20.32 1.80 29.99
N VAL A 435 21.09 1.01 30.73
CA VAL A 435 22.49 1.31 31.04
C VAL A 435 23.35 0.11 30.64
N THR A 436 24.50 0.39 30.05
CA THR A 436 25.47 -0.62 29.63
C THR A 436 26.76 -0.55 30.44
N SER A 437 27.57 -1.59 30.39
CA SER A 437 28.90 -1.61 31.02
C SER A 437 29.81 -0.48 30.50
N TRP A 438 29.64 -0.08 29.22
CA TRP A 438 30.31 1.09 28.65
C TRP A 438 29.84 2.41 29.28
N ASP A 439 28.54 2.56 29.50
CA ASP A 439 27.99 3.78 30.13
C ASP A 439 28.50 3.94 31.57
N ILE A 440 28.63 2.84 32.32
CA ILE A 440 29.24 2.82 33.65
C ILE A 440 30.72 3.22 33.58
N ALA A 441 31.47 2.68 32.61
CA ALA A 441 32.88 3.03 32.43
C ALA A 441 33.06 4.53 32.06
N ASP A 442 32.23 5.05 31.16
CA ASP A 442 32.20 6.48 30.79
C ASP A 442 31.85 7.36 32.00
N ALA A 443 30.89 6.94 32.81
CA ALA A 443 30.48 7.64 34.03
C ALA A 443 31.65 7.78 35.02
N VAL A 444 32.39 6.70 35.25
CA VAL A 444 33.58 6.71 36.11
C VAL A 444 34.67 7.61 35.53
N ALA A 445 34.97 7.49 34.23
CA ALA A 445 36.01 8.26 33.57
C ALA A 445 35.73 9.78 33.58
N ARG A 446 34.45 10.17 33.51
CA ARG A 446 34.03 11.59 33.48
C ARG A 446 33.52 12.12 34.82
N GLY A 447 33.56 11.31 35.88
CA GLY A 447 33.11 11.69 37.22
C GLY A 447 31.60 11.97 37.33
N LYS A 448 30.77 11.33 36.50
CA LYS A 448 29.30 11.40 36.61
C LYS A 448 28.85 10.66 37.88
N LYS A 449 27.85 11.20 38.58
CA LYS A 449 27.44 10.70 39.91
C LYS A 449 26.06 10.06 39.95
N SER A 450 25.21 10.28 38.96
CA SER A 450 23.84 9.76 38.94
C SER A 450 23.60 8.84 37.76
N LEU A 451 22.82 7.77 37.98
CA LEU A 451 22.35 6.90 36.91
C LEU A 451 21.47 7.65 35.90
N LYS A 452 20.69 8.65 36.35
CA LYS A 452 19.87 9.51 35.48
C LYS A 452 20.67 10.29 34.45
N ASP A 453 21.94 10.57 34.73
CA ASP A 453 22.84 11.32 33.84
C ASP A 453 23.58 10.41 32.85
N VAL A 454 23.47 9.09 33.06
CA VAL A 454 24.27 8.08 32.36
C VAL A 454 23.38 7.18 31.51
N MET A 455 22.15 6.88 31.95
CA MET A 455 21.25 6.00 31.23
C MET A 455 20.78 6.59 29.90
N THR A 456 20.60 5.72 28.91
CA THR A 456 19.93 6.07 27.66
C THR A 456 18.42 6.00 27.85
N ARG A 457 17.72 7.12 27.68
CA ARG A 457 16.26 7.20 27.85
C ARG A 457 15.47 6.74 26.63
N ARG A 458 16.00 6.99 25.42
CA ARG A 458 15.37 6.56 24.16
C ARG A 458 15.83 5.14 23.86
N VAL A 459 15.16 4.19 24.51
CA VAL A 459 15.52 2.77 24.43
C VAL A 459 14.83 2.13 23.25
N ILE A 460 15.62 1.44 22.45
CA ILE A 460 15.11 0.57 21.40
C ILE A 460 14.75 -0.75 22.08
N VAL A 461 13.57 -1.30 21.79
CA VAL A 461 13.04 -2.50 22.45
C VAL A 461 12.67 -3.59 21.44
N ALA A 462 12.51 -4.82 21.92
CA ALA A 462 11.89 -5.93 21.21
C ALA A 462 10.52 -6.25 21.85
N ARG A 463 9.56 -6.71 21.05
CA ARG A 463 8.27 -7.21 21.58
C ARG A 463 8.32 -8.74 21.69
N GLU A 464 7.68 -9.33 22.70
CA GLU A 464 7.70 -10.80 22.93
C GLU A 464 7.23 -11.61 21.71
N ASN A 465 6.23 -11.11 21.00
CA ASN A 465 5.65 -11.79 19.83
C ASN A 465 6.36 -11.43 18.51
N GLU A 466 7.51 -10.76 18.56
CA GLU A 466 8.30 -10.37 17.38
C GLU A 466 9.26 -11.50 16.93
N PRO A 467 9.51 -11.68 15.62
CA PRO A 467 10.54 -12.60 15.13
C PRO A 467 11.97 -12.16 15.47
N VAL A 468 12.84 -13.10 15.84
CA VAL A 468 14.23 -12.82 16.24
C VAL A 468 15.07 -12.21 15.11
N ASP A 469 14.82 -12.56 13.85
CA ASP A 469 15.53 -11.98 12.69
C ASP A 469 15.21 -10.50 12.52
N VAL A 470 13.98 -10.06 12.82
CA VAL A 470 13.60 -8.64 12.85
C VAL A 470 14.38 -7.91 13.95
N VAL A 471 14.52 -8.53 15.12
CA VAL A 471 15.31 -7.99 16.23
C VAL A 471 16.80 -7.92 15.87
N ALA A 472 17.35 -8.94 15.20
CA ALA A 472 18.73 -8.98 14.74
C ALA A 472 19.05 -7.82 13.79
N ARG A 473 18.18 -7.57 12.80
CA ARG A 473 18.30 -6.41 11.90
C ARG A 473 18.22 -5.09 12.64
N ARG A 474 17.43 -5.02 13.73
CA ARG A 474 17.35 -3.83 14.57
C ARG A 474 18.66 -3.59 15.31
N ILE A 475 19.23 -4.63 15.91
CA ILE A 475 20.54 -4.59 16.58
C ILE A 475 21.62 -4.05 15.63
N ASP A 476 21.67 -4.60 14.41
CA ASP A 476 22.61 -4.17 13.36
C ASP A 476 22.37 -2.72 12.92
N LYS A 477 21.12 -2.36 12.56
CA LYS A 477 20.74 -1.01 12.11
C LYS A 477 21.15 0.09 13.08
N TYR A 478 21.01 -0.12 14.38
CA TYR A 478 21.35 0.88 15.40
C TYR A 478 22.74 0.72 15.98
N ASN A 479 23.51 -0.28 15.52
CA ASN A 479 24.83 -0.59 16.02
C ASN A 479 24.85 -0.72 17.57
N ILE A 480 23.88 -1.46 18.09
CA ILE A 480 23.72 -1.75 19.53
C ILE A 480 23.99 -3.22 19.79
N SER A 481 24.23 -3.59 21.04
CA SER A 481 24.58 -4.97 21.42
C SER A 481 23.46 -5.74 22.13
N GLY A 482 22.33 -5.09 22.42
CA GLY A 482 21.16 -5.72 23.01
C GLY A 482 19.96 -4.79 23.17
N LEU A 483 18.80 -5.40 23.41
CA LEU A 483 17.49 -4.77 23.45
C LEU A 483 16.65 -5.33 24.59
N PRO A 484 16.01 -4.51 25.44
CA PRO A 484 15.01 -5.01 26.38
C PRO A 484 13.82 -5.59 25.64
N ILE A 485 13.30 -6.71 26.13
CA ILE A 485 12.05 -7.31 25.67
C ILE A 485 10.93 -6.76 26.55
N VAL A 486 9.88 -6.21 25.95
CA VAL A 486 8.75 -5.60 26.66
C VAL A 486 7.39 -6.16 26.21
N ASP A 487 6.41 -6.16 27.10
CA ASP A 487 5.01 -6.45 26.80
C ASP A 487 4.28 -5.24 26.19
N GLU A 488 2.97 -5.30 25.99
CA GLU A 488 2.17 -4.24 25.34
C GLU A 488 2.12 -2.96 26.19
N GLU A 489 2.19 -3.07 27.51
CA GLU A 489 2.24 -1.97 28.47
C GLU A 489 3.65 -1.41 28.73
N ASN A 490 4.64 -1.79 27.90
CA ASN A 490 6.07 -1.44 28.03
C ASN A 490 6.74 -1.91 29.33
N ARG A 491 6.21 -2.95 29.98
CA ARG A 491 6.88 -3.56 31.14
C ARG A 491 7.98 -4.49 30.66
N VAL A 492 9.12 -4.48 31.35
CA VAL A 492 10.28 -5.28 30.97
C VAL A 492 10.05 -6.75 31.33
N LYS A 493 10.18 -7.62 30.33
CA LYS A 493 10.02 -9.07 30.43
C LYS A 493 11.36 -9.80 30.34
N GLY A 494 12.32 -9.22 29.63
CA GLY A 494 13.58 -9.86 29.32
C GLY A 494 14.58 -8.91 28.67
N ILE A 495 15.69 -9.48 28.23
CA ILE A 495 16.66 -8.81 27.36
C ILE A 495 17.14 -9.81 26.31
N ILE A 496 17.35 -9.33 25.08
CA ILE A 496 17.92 -10.09 23.97
C ILE A 496 19.18 -9.39 23.49
N THR A 497 20.28 -10.12 23.39
CA THR A 497 21.58 -9.58 22.95
C THR A 497 21.99 -10.13 21.58
N ALA A 498 22.93 -9.45 20.92
CA ALA A 498 23.56 -9.97 19.70
C ALA A 498 24.22 -11.34 19.93
N GLU A 499 24.74 -11.58 21.14
CA GLU A 499 25.32 -12.86 21.53
C GLU A 499 24.26 -13.97 21.62
N ASP A 500 23.09 -13.68 22.18
CA ASP A 500 21.99 -14.66 22.26
C ASP A 500 21.51 -15.07 20.87
N ILE A 501 21.44 -14.12 19.93
CA ILE A 501 21.09 -14.38 18.53
C ILE A 501 22.19 -15.21 17.84
N SER A 502 23.46 -14.87 18.04
CA SER A 502 24.58 -15.65 17.49
C SER A 502 24.57 -17.10 18.00
N ARG A 503 24.32 -17.30 19.30
CA ARG A 503 24.19 -18.62 19.92
C ARG A 503 23.00 -19.41 19.36
N LEU A 504 21.90 -18.74 19.03
CA LEU A 504 20.73 -19.33 18.40
C LEU A 504 21.07 -19.89 17.01
N ILE A 505 21.76 -19.09 16.19
CA ILE A 505 22.19 -19.48 14.83
C ILE A 505 23.09 -20.71 14.90
N GLY A 506 24.10 -20.69 15.78
CA GLY A 506 24.98 -21.85 15.96
C GLY A 506 24.25 -23.11 16.44
N LYS A 507 23.18 -23.00 17.22
CA LYS A 507 22.35 -24.16 17.63
C LYS A 507 21.52 -24.73 16.48
N LEU A 508 21.02 -23.88 15.58
CA LEU A 508 20.22 -24.28 14.41
C LEU A 508 21.08 -24.95 13.33
N GLU A 509 22.25 -24.39 13.04
CA GLU A 509 23.21 -24.98 12.10
C GLU A 509 23.64 -26.39 12.55
N ASN A 510 23.87 -26.59 13.85
CA ASN A 510 24.21 -27.89 14.43
C ASN A 510 23.05 -28.90 14.41
N ARG A 511 21.81 -28.45 14.20
CA ARG A 511 20.61 -29.31 14.08
C ARG A 511 20.26 -29.65 12.62
N GLY A 512 21.02 -29.15 11.64
CA GLY A 512 20.73 -29.36 10.21
C GLY A 512 19.52 -28.58 9.71
N GLU A 513 19.03 -27.59 10.47
CA GLU A 513 17.95 -26.70 10.08
C GLU A 513 18.57 -25.43 9.48
N SER A 514 18.70 -25.38 8.15
CA SER A 514 19.22 -24.20 7.45
C SER A 514 18.18 -23.07 7.42
N ILE A 515 18.60 -21.85 7.78
CA ILE A 515 17.79 -20.61 7.81
C ILE A 515 17.22 -20.28 6.42
#